data_AF-A0AAW6XMR7-F1
#
_entry.id   AF-A0AAW6XMR7-F1
#
_cell.length_a   1.000
_cell.length_b   1.000
_cell.length_c   1.000
_cell.angle_alpha   90.00
_cell.angle_beta   90.00
_cell.angle_gamma   90.00
#
_symmetry.space_group_name_H-M   'P 1'
#
loop_
_entity.id
_entity.type
_entity.pdbx_description
1 polymer ?
#
loop_
_entity_poly.entity_id
_entity_poly.type
_entity_poly.pdbx_seq_one_letter_code
_entity_poly.pdbx_strand_id
1 'polypeptide(L)'
;AVGQDYSRWNDVWLTLRGQYGARSTLQNPADPESSVMYVAAPIMDGSRLIGVLSVGKPNAAMAPVIKRSERRILWASAILLGIALVIGAGMVWWI
;
A
#
# COMPACT_ATOMS: atom_id res chain seq x y z
N ALA A 1 -0.04 -19.40 13.51
CA ALA A 1 -0.15 -20.86 13.70
C ALA A 1 0.02 -21.17 15.18
N VAL A 2 -0.69 -22.18 15.67
CA VAL A 2 -0.58 -22.62 17.07
C VAL A 2 0.87 -23.03 17.34
N GLY A 3 1.45 -22.52 18.43
CA GLY A 3 2.84 -22.81 18.84
C GLY A 3 3.91 -21.85 18.31
N GLN A 4 3.56 -20.86 17.47
CA GLN A 4 4.51 -19.80 17.10
C GLN A 4 4.51 -18.66 18.11
N ASP A 5 5.70 -18.14 18.40
CA ASP A 5 5.88 -16.95 19.23
C ASP A 5 5.76 -15.67 18.38
N TYR A 6 4.70 -14.90 18.65
CA TYR A 6 4.45 -13.60 18.03
C TYR A 6 4.76 -12.43 18.97
N SER A 7 5.34 -12.67 20.15
CA SER A 7 5.62 -11.66 21.17
C SER A 7 6.57 -10.55 20.69
N ARG A 8 7.39 -10.83 19.66
CA ARG A 8 8.36 -9.89 19.10
C ARG A 8 7.81 -9.04 17.96
N TRP A 9 6.58 -9.28 17.54
CA TRP A 9 5.96 -8.46 16.50
C TRP A 9 5.58 -7.10 17.07
N ASN A 10 5.84 -6.02 16.32
CA ASN A 10 5.72 -4.66 16.86
C ASN A 10 4.31 -4.35 17.38
N ASP A 11 3.28 -4.82 16.69
CA ASP A 11 1.88 -4.72 17.13
C ASP A 11 1.67 -5.44 18.48
N VAL A 12 2.16 -6.67 18.63
CA VAL A 12 1.99 -7.43 19.88
C VAL A 12 2.86 -6.90 21.01
N TRP A 13 4.14 -6.61 20.72
CA TRP A 13 5.15 -6.18 21.68
C TRP A 13 4.80 -4.84 22.34
N LEU A 14 4.34 -3.87 21.54
CA LEU A 14 3.90 -2.57 22.06
C LEU A 14 2.64 -2.71 22.91
N THR A 15 1.66 -3.49 22.45
CA THR A 15 0.41 -3.70 23.19
C THR A 15 0.63 -4.45 24.50
N LEU A 16 1.56 -5.41 24.55
CA LEU A 16 1.96 -6.08 25.79
C LEU A 16 2.55 -5.11 26.84
N ARG A 17 3.06 -3.96 26.41
CA ARG A 17 3.62 -2.90 27.27
C ARG A 17 2.62 -1.78 27.57
N GLY A 18 1.35 -1.95 27.23
CA GLY A 18 0.32 -0.93 27.40
C GLY A 18 0.43 0.23 26.40
N GLN A 19 1.19 0.06 25.32
CA GLN A 19 1.33 1.06 24.26
C GLN A 19 0.44 0.72 23.06
N TYR A 20 0.22 1.70 22.20
CA TYR A 20 -0.48 1.48 20.94
C TYR A 20 0.37 0.60 20.01
N GLY A 21 -0.15 -0.59 19.67
CA GLY A 21 0.53 -1.56 18.82
C GLY A 21 -0.01 -1.54 17.40
N ALA A 22 0.85 -1.22 16.45
CA ALA A 22 0.52 -1.29 15.03
C ALA A 22 1.74 -1.70 14.19
N ARG A 23 1.48 -2.34 13.05
CA ARG A 23 2.48 -2.59 12.01
C ARG A 23 1.82 -2.64 10.63
N SER A 24 2.61 -2.39 9.60
CA SER A 24 2.24 -2.73 8.22
C SER A 24 3.24 -3.72 7.66
N THR A 25 2.78 -4.76 6.97
CA THR A 25 3.64 -5.79 6.40
C THR A 25 3.11 -6.22 5.03
N LEU A 26 4.00 -6.36 4.06
CA LEU A 26 3.66 -6.94 2.75
C LEU A 26 3.43 -8.44 2.93
N GLN A 27 2.27 -8.94 2.51
CA GLN A 27 2.02 -10.39 2.48
C GLN A 27 2.85 -11.06 1.37
N ASN A 28 3.01 -10.39 0.24
CA ASN A 28 3.80 -10.85 -0.90
C ASN A 28 4.88 -9.80 -1.25
N PRO A 29 6.16 -10.08 -1.03
CA PRO A 29 7.25 -9.15 -1.35
C PRO A 29 7.32 -8.73 -2.83
N ALA A 30 6.80 -9.56 -3.73
CA ALA A 30 6.75 -9.28 -5.17
C ALA A 30 5.53 -8.43 -5.58
N ASP A 31 4.59 -8.21 -4.67
CA ASP A 31 3.39 -7.41 -4.91
C ASP A 31 3.32 -6.24 -3.90
N PRO A 32 3.70 -5.02 -4.31
CA PRO A 32 3.61 -3.82 -3.48
C PRO A 32 2.20 -3.53 -2.95
N GLU A 33 1.16 -4.04 -3.61
CA GLU A 33 -0.25 -3.85 -3.26
C GLU A 33 -0.74 -4.84 -2.20
N SER A 34 0.09 -5.82 -1.83
CA SER A 34 -0.24 -6.85 -0.84
C SER A 34 -0.03 -6.41 0.61
N SER A 35 -0.01 -5.10 0.87
CA SER A 35 0.20 -4.55 2.20
C SER A 35 -0.99 -4.89 3.12
N VAL A 36 -0.69 -5.36 4.34
CA VAL A 36 -1.69 -5.61 5.38
C VAL A 36 -1.33 -4.77 6.60
N MET A 37 -2.30 -3.99 7.07
CA MET A 37 -2.17 -3.19 8.28
C MET A 37 -2.70 -3.99 9.46
N TYR A 38 -1.85 -4.20 10.47
CA TYR A 38 -2.21 -4.85 11.72
C TYR A 38 -2.30 -3.81 12.83
N VAL A 39 -3.35 -3.90 13.64
CA VAL A 39 -3.52 -3.12 14.87
C VAL A 39 -3.85 -4.09 16.00
N ALA A 40 -3.20 -3.91 17.14
CA ALA A 40 -3.36 -4.77 18.29
C ALA A 40 -4.04 -4.04 19.46
N ALA A 41 -4.86 -4.78 20.20
CA ALA A 41 -5.57 -4.33 21.38
C ALA A 41 -5.29 -5.27 22.56
N PRO A 42 -5.10 -4.73 23.78
CA PRO A 42 -4.85 -5.54 24.96
C PRO A 42 -6.15 -6.21 25.43
N ILE A 43 -6.06 -7.47 25.87
CA ILE A 43 -7.14 -8.18 26.54
C ILE A 43 -6.87 -8.09 28.04
N MET A 44 -7.78 -7.44 28.77
CA MET A 44 -7.66 -7.16 30.19
C MET A 44 -8.68 -8.00 30.99
N ASP A 45 -8.25 -8.52 32.13
CA ASP A 45 -9.10 -9.05 33.18
C ASP A 45 -8.93 -8.14 34.42
N GLY A 46 -9.88 -7.22 34.61
CA GLY A 46 -9.72 -6.11 35.54
C GLY A 46 -8.52 -5.23 35.18
N SER A 47 -7.55 -5.12 36.08
CA SER A 47 -6.29 -4.40 35.88
C SER A 47 -5.15 -5.26 35.32
N ARG A 48 -5.38 -6.57 35.13
CA ARG A 48 -4.37 -7.51 34.67
C ARG A 48 -4.45 -7.71 33.17
N LEU A 49 -3.34 -7.50 32.48
CA LEU A 49 -3.20 -7.87 31.06
C LEU A 49 -3.08 -9.41 30.95
N ILE A 50 -4.03 -10.04 30.26
CA ILE A 50 -4.07 -11.50 30.06
C ILE A 50 -3.74 -11.92 28.63
N GLY A 51 -3.71 -10.99 27.67
CA GLY A 51 -3.35 -11.29 26.30
C GLY A 51 -3.40 -10.09 25.37
N VAL A 52 -3.18 -10.35 24.07
CA VAL A 52 -3.24 -9.34 23.01
C VAL A 52 -3.98 -9.93 21.82
N LEU A 53 -4.90 -9.14 21.26
CA LEU A 53 -5.60 -9.45 20.02
C LEU A 53 -5.08 -8.52 18.91
N SER A 54 -4.49 -9.08 17.85
CA SER A 54 -4.09 -8.32 16.66
C SER A 54 -5.07 -8.60 15.51
N VAL A 55 -5.57 -7.55 14.89
CA VAL A 55 -6.46 -7.61 13.72
C VAL A 55 -5.75 -7.04 12.49
N GLY A 56 -5.76 -7.80 11.41
CA GLY A 56 -5.21 -7.38 10.12
C GLY A 56 -6.32 -6.89 9.19
N LYS A 57 -6.20 -5.68 8.66
CA LYS A 57 -6.99 -5.19 7.53
C LYS A 57 -6.10 -5.24 6.29
N PRO A 58 -6.44 -6.07 5.29
CA PRO A 58 -5.79 -6.01 3.99
C PRO A 58 -5.93 -4.60 3.45
N ASN A 59 -4.79 -3.95 3.25
CA ASN A 59 -4.72 -2.69 2.55
C ASN A 59 -4.73 -3.04 1.07
N ALA A 60 -5.87 -3.54 0.58
CA ALA A 60 -6.18 -3.65 -0.84
C ALA A 60 -6.34 -2.21 -1.38
N ALA A 61 -5.23 -1.48 -1.37
CA ALA A 61 -5.17 -0.05 -1.47
C ALA A 61 -4.56 0.30 -2.81
N MET A 62 -5.45 0.59 -3.76
CA MET A 62 -5.24 1.52 -4.88
C MET A 62 -4.59 0.99 -6.18
N ALA A 63 -4.55 -0.32 -6.42
CA ALA A 63 -4.15 -0.86 -7.72
C ALA A 63 -4.83 -0.23 -8.98
N PRO A 64 -6.11 0.21 -8.98
CA PRO A 64 -6.68 0.77 -10.21
C PRO A 64 -6.46 2.28 -10.38
N VAL A 65 -5.84 3.01 -9.45
CA VAL A 65 -5.63 4.46 -9.64
C VAL A 65 -4.46 4.73 -10.58
N ILE A 66 -3.41 3.90 -10.53
CA ILE A 66 -2.21 4.10 -11.37
C ILE A 66 -2.37 3.40 -12.72
N LYS A 67 -2.90 2.17 -12.77
CA LYS A 67 -3.07 1.43 -14.03
C LYS A 67 -4.17 1.96 -14.96
N ARG A 68 -5.08 2.81 -14.47
CA ARG A 68 -6.11 3.46 -15.31
C ARG A 68 -5.67 4.81 -15.88
N SER A 69 -4.60 5.38 -15.34
CA SER A 69 -4.01 6.65 -15.81
C SER A 69 -2.96 6.44 -16.89
N GLU A 70 -2.29 5.28 -16.92
CA GLU A 70 -1.22 4.99 -17.88
C GLU A 70 -1.68 5.09 -19.33
N ARG A 71 -2.83 4.48 -19.70
CA ARG A 71 -3.31 4.52 -21.09
C ARG A 71 -3.73 5.93 -21.53
N ARG A 72 -4.36 6.72 -20.66
CA ARG A 72 -4.76 8.10 -20.99
C ARG A 72 -3.55 9.00 -21.15
N ILE A 73 -2.54 8.85 -20.30
CA ILE A 73 -1.29 9.62 -20.38
C ILE A 73 -0.50 9.24 -21.66
N LEU A 74 -0.44 7.94 -22.01
CA LEU A 74 0.21 7.48 -23.23
C LEU A 74 -0.49 7.99 -24.50
N TRP A 75 -1.83 7.95 -24.56
CA TRP A 75 -2.56 8.53 -25.70
C TRP A 75 -2.44 10.05 -25.77
N ALA A 76 -2.53 10.74 -24.62
CA ALA A 76 -2.35 12.18 -24.58
C ALA A 76 -0.96 12.59 -25.08
N SER A 77 0.10 11.91 -24.62
CA SER A 77 1.47 12.16 -25.09
C SER A 77 1.68 11.80 -26.56
N ALA A 78 1.09 10.71 -27.06
CA ALA A 78 1.15 10.37 -28.48
C ALA A 78 0.45 11.42 -29.37
N ILE A 79 -0.72 11.92 -28.96
CA ILE A 79 -1.43 13.00 -29.67
C ILE A 79 -0.60 14.28 -29.66
N LEU A 80 -0.02 14.65 -28.51
CA LEU A 80 0.81 15.84 -28.36
C LEU A 80 2.04 15.79 -29.27
N LEU A 81 2.71 14.62 -29.31
CA LEU A 81 3.85 14.38 -30.19
C LEU A 81 3.44 14.42 -31.67
N GLY A 82 2.27 13.86 -32.03
CA GLY A 82 1.72 13.92 -33.38
C GLY A 82 1.45 15.35 -33.84
N ILE A 83 0.82 16.18 -33.00
CA ILE A 83 0.57 17.60 -33.30
C ILE A 83 1.89 18.35 -33.49
N ALA A 84 2.87 18.13 -32.60
CA ALA A 84 4.18 18.77 -32.71
C ALA A 84 4.89 18.41 -34.02
N LEU A 85 4.83 17.14 -34.45
CA LEU A 85 5.39 16.68 -35.72
C LEU A 85 4.69 17.30 -36.93
N VAL A 86 3.35 17.39 -36.91
CA VAL A 86 2.57 18.00 -38.01
C VAL A 86 2.91 19.49 -38.16
N ILE A 87 3.00 20.22 -37.04
CA ILE A 87 3.40 21.64 -37.06
C ILE A 87 4.81 21.79 -37.62
N GLY A 88 5.76 20.97 -37.14
CA GLY A 88 7.14 20.98 -37.63
C GLY A 88 7.24 20.68 -39.12
N ALA A 89 6.53 19.64 -39.60
CA ALA A 89 6.51 19.28 -41.02
C ALA A 89 5.85 20.37 -41.89
N GLY A 90 4.77 21.00 -41.40
CA GLY A 90 4.13 22.12 -42.07
C GLY A 90 5.07 23.32 -42.22
N MET A 91 5.85 23.62 -41.18
CA MET A 91 6.85 24.68 -41.23
C MET A 91 7.98 24.36 -42.22
N VAL A 92 8.45 23.11 -42.26
CA VAL A 92 9.49 22.65 -43.19
C VAL A 92 9.02 22.70 -44.65
N TRP A 93 7.77 22.32 -44.94
CA TRP A 93 7.24 22.39 -46.31
C TRP A 93 6.98 23.85 -46.75
N TRP A 94 6.71 24.75 -45.82
CA TRP A 94 6.47 26.16 -46.18
C TRP A 94 7.76 26.93 -46.54
N ILE A 95 8.93 26.44 -46.08
CA ILE A 95 10.26 26.96 -46.42
C ILE A 95 10.73 26.37 -47.76
#